data_AF-K4RDJ1-F1
#
_entry.id   AF-K4RDJ1-F1
#
_cell.length_a   1.000
_cell.length_b   1.000
_cell.length_c   1.000
_cell.angle_alpha   90.00
_cell.angle_beta   90.00
_cell.angle_gamma   90.00
#
_symmetry.space_group_name_H-M   'P 1'
#
loop_
_entity.id
_entity.type
_entity.pdbx_description
1 polymer ?
#
loop_
_entity_poly.entity_id
_entity_poly.type
_entity_poly.pdbx_seq_one_letter_code
_entity_poly.pdbx_strand_id
1 'polypeptide(L)'
;MGNERFTVRQKTTLMVNRYVVTEALPDGSDGKVVAFAEQKRMTLRERMTFYTDESRDRVLFTAEACQVLDVGAVYDVKDATGTSIGTFRKKFGASLLRSTWEMDQPGSITATGRERNTTVAVLRRVWELLPLDLVPFAWPYHFDFADGEKPVMKVDKRFGLRDRYLLDVASPGLDLRLAIAQTVALDALQSR
;
A
#
# COMPACT_ATOMS: atom_id res chain seq x y z
N MET A 1 -20.83 12.48 -2.16
CA MET A 1 -20.17 11.66 -1.14
C MET A 1 -18.67 11.75 -1.41
N GLY A 2 -17.88 12.17 -0.41
CA GLY A 2 -16.43 12.30 -0.57
C GLY A 2 -15.76 10.94 -0.47
N ASN A 3 -14.67 10.75 -1.21
CA ASN A 3 -13.83 9.57 -1.06
C ASN A 3 -13.07 9.64 0.26
N GLU A 4 -12.84 8.50 0.91
CA GLU A 4 -11.98 8.40 2.08
C GLU A 4 -10.52 8.47 1.64
N ARG A 5 -9.74 9.40 2.20
CA ARG A 5 -8.35 9.65 1.80
C ARG A 5 -7.40 9.58 2.98
N PHE A 6 -6.27 8.92 2.76
CA PHE A 6 -5.23 8.74 3.78
C PHE A 6 -3.84 9.02 3.24
N THR A 7 -2.97 9.54 4.09
CA THR A 7 -1.53 9.60 3.84
C THR A 7 -0.85 8.49 4.62
N VAL A 8 -0.03 7.68 3.93
CA VAL A 8 0.87 6.71 4.56
C VAL A 8 2.31 7.22 4.44
N ARG A 9 2.95 7.49 5.58
CA ARG A 9 4.34 7.96 5.65
C ARG A 9 5.24 6.93 6.29
N GLN A 10 6.33 6.59 5.62
CA GLN A 10 7.37 5.74 6.19
C GLN A 10 8.21 6.54 7.20
N LYS A 11 8.48 5.96 8.37
CA LYS A 11 9.46 6.46 9.33
C LYS A 11 10.81 5.82 9.05
N THR A 12 11.86 6.64 9.00
CA THR A 12 13.23 6.14 8.88
C THR A 12 13.62 5.43 10.17
N THR A 13 13.73 4.10 10.11
CA THR A 13 14.14 3.28 11.26
C THR A 13 15.16 2.23 10.86
N LEU A 14 16.05 1.89 11.78
CA LEU A 14 17.02 0.82 11.59
C LEU A 14 16.31 -0.54 11.76
N MET A 15 16.52 -1.48 10.84
CA MET A 15 16.06 -2.88 10.85
C MET A 15 14.54 -3.15 10.76
N VAL A 16 13.67 -2.25 11.24
CA VAL A 16 12.21 -2.39 11.13
C VAL A 16 11.62 -1.37 10.17
N ASN A 17 10.52 -1.72 9.53
CA ASN A 17 9.74 -0.80 8.71
C ASN A 17 8.57 -0.27 9.55
N ARG A 18 8.43 1.05 9.64
CA ARG A 18 7.34 1.69 10.38
C ARG A 18 6.64 2.71 9.51
N TYR A 19 5.33 2.79 9.66
CA TYR A 19 4.49 3.71 8.91
C TYR A 19 3.49 4.40 9.82
N VAL A 20 3.27 5.68 9.58
CA VAL A 20 2.16 6.44 10.18
C VAL A 20 1.11 6.62 9.09
N VAL A 21 -0.13 6.29 9.42
CA VAL A 21 -1.29 6.49 8.54
C VAL A 21 -2.14 7.60 9.15
N THR A 22 -2.35 8.65 8.39
CA THR A 22 -3.20 9.78 8.78
C THR A 22 -4.32 9.97 7.78
N GLU A 23 -5.41 10.61 8.19
CA GLU A 23 -6.35 11.21 7.24
C GLU A 23 -5.61 12.19 6.32
N ALA A 24 -6.06 12.31 5.08
CA ALA A 24 -5.57 13.32 4.15
C ALA A 24 -6.60 14.44 4.02
N LEU A 25 -6.24 15.63 4.47
CA LEU A 25 -7.11 16.80 4.45
C LEU A 25 -7.25 17.36 3.02
N PRO A 26 -8.31 18.14 2.72
CA PRO A 26 -8.54 18.68 1.37
C PRO A 26 -7.41 19.57 0.84
N ASP A 27 -6.62 20.18 1.72
CA ASP A 27 -5.44 20.99 1.39
C ASP A 27 -4.17 20.14 1.16
N GLY A 28 -4.27 18.81 1.29
CA GLY A 28 -3.16 17.86 1.15
C GLY A 28 -2.28 17.72 2.38
N SER A 29 -2.64 18.35 3.50
CA SER A 29 -1.96 18.16 4.79
C SER A 29 -2.47 16.91 5.51
N ASP A 30 -1.70 16.46 6.50
CA ASP A 30 -2.03 15.27 7.28
C ASP A 30 -2.98 15.65 8.43
N GLY A 31 -4.07 14.91 8.54
CA GLY A 31 -5.03 15.01 9.64
C GLY A 31 -4.69 14.08 10.80
N LYS A 32 -5.73 13.50 11.40
CA LYS A 32 -5.61 12.61 12.56
C LYS A 32 -4.88 11.32 12.19
N VAL A 33 -4.09 10.78 13.12
CA VAL A 33 -3.53 9.42 13.02
C VAL A 33 -4.65 8.39 13.14
N VAL A 34 -4.76 7.52 12.15
CA VAL A 34 -5.76 6.44 12.09
C VAL A 34 -5.14 5.06 12.27
N ALA A 35 -3.86 4.90 11.96
CA ALA A 35 -3.11 3.68 12.24
C ALA A 35 -1.61 3.95 12.32
N PHE A 36 -0.92 3.11 13.08
CA PHE A 36 0.53 3.01 13.08
C PHE A 36 0.95 1.59 12.72
N ALA A 37 1.65 1.40 11.61
CA ALA A 37 2.07 0.08 11.14
C ALA A 37 3.51 -0.22 11.53
N GLU A 38 3.76 -1.42 12.02
CA GLU A 38 5.11 -1.97 12.21
C GLU A 38 5.24 -3.29 11.46
N GLN A 39 6.24 -3.36 10.59
CA GLN A 39 6.67 -4.57 9.92
C GLN A 39 8.06 -4.96 10.43
N LYS A 40 8.14 -6.12 11.08
CA LYS A 40 9.42 -6.68 11.49
C LYS A 40 10.05 -7.39 10.30
N ARG A 41 11.20 -6.88 9.86
CA ARG A 41 12.06 -7.60 8.90
C ARG A 41 12.80 -8.67 9.73
N MET A 42 12.94 -9.90 9.22
CA MET A 42 13.62 -11.06 9.86
C MET A 42 12.80 -11.99 10.79
N THR A 43 11.47 -11.94 10.79
CA THR A 43 10.67 -13.01 11.41
C THR A 43 10.43 -14.17 10.43
N LEU A 44 10.41 -15.42 10.90
CA LEU A 44 10.15 -16.62 10.09
C LEU A 44 8.83 -16.53 9.31
N ARG A 45 7.87 -15.74 9.83
CA ARG A 45 6.60 -15.39 9.18
C ARG A 45 6.54 -13.88 9.00
N GLU A 46 6.26 -13.43 7.78
CA GLU A 46 6.08 -12.01 7.53
C GLU A 46 4.75 -11.53 8.10
N ARG A 47 4.81 -10.61 9.06
CA ARG A 47 3.64 -10.02 9.71
C ARG A 47 3.80 -8.52 9.81
N MET A 48 2.73 -7.81 9.44
CA MET A 48 2.56 -6.38 9.67
C MET A 48 1.50 -6.21 10.76
N THR A 49 1.83 -5.45 11.80
CA THR A 49 0.90 -5.15 12.89
C THR A 49 0.54 -3.69 12.84
N PHE A 50 -0.76 -3.40 12.88
CA PHE A 50 -1.29 -2.05 12.84
C PHE A 50 -1.88 -1.73 14.22
N TYR A 51 -1.42 -0.64 14.81
CA TYR A 51 -1.82 -0.15 16.12
C TYR A 51 -2.68 1.10 15.98
N THR A 52 -3.41 1.44 17.04
CA THR A 52 -4.22 2.67 17.09
C THR A 52 -3.39 3.93 16.92
N ASP A 53 -2.14 3.89 17.42
CA ASP A 53 -1.21 5.02 17.44
C ASP A 53 0.23 4.52 17.67
N GLU A 54 1.16 5.47 17.83
CA GLU A 54 2.59 5.18 17.97
C GLU A 54 3.00 4.53 19.30
N SER A 55 2.14 4.56 20.34
CA SER A 55 2.45 3.91 21.63
C SER A 55 2.59 2.39 21.45
N ARG A 56 1.82 1.84 20.49
CA ARG A 56 1.70 0.40 20.20
C ARG A 56 1.06 -0.40 21.33
N ASP A 57 0.28 0.25 22.20
CA ASP A 57 -0.41 -0.43 23.30
C ASP A 57 -1.62 -1.25 22.84
N ARG A 58 -2.27 -0.82 21.74
CA ARG A 58 -3.51 -1.44 21.23
C ARG A 58 -3.38 -1.79 19.77
N VAL A 59 -3.50 -3.08 19.45
CA VAL A 59 -3.55 -3.58 18.08
C VAL A 59 -4.93 -3.30 17.50
N LEU A 60 -4.96 -2.72 16.30
CA LEU A 60 -6.17 -2.45 15.52
C LEU A 60 -6.49 -3.61 14.56
N PHE A 61 -5.48 -4.08 13.83
CA PHE A 61 -5.56 -5.20 12.91
C PHE A 61 -4.16 -5.69 12.52
N THR A 62 -4.06 -6.83 11.85
CA THR A 62 -2.79 -7.39 11.36
C THR A 62 -2.91 -7.86 9.93
N ALA A 63 -1.81 -7.83 9.17
CA ALA A 63 -1.68 -8.51 7.90
C ALA A 63 -0.59 -9.58 8.04
N GLU A 64 -0.96 -10.85 7.86
CA GLU A 64 -0.08 -12.00 8.09
C GLU A 64 0.08 -12.81 6.80
N ALA A 65 1.31 -13.16 6.45
CA ALA A 65 1.56 -14.06 5.34
C ALA A 65 1.04 -15.48 5.67
N CYS A 66 0.08 -15.94 4.89
CA CYS A 66 -0.35 -17.33 4.82
C CYS A 66 0.62 -18.07 3.89
N GLN A 67 1.31 -19.07 4.43
CA GLN A 67 2.24 -19.87 3.66
C GLN A 67 1.44 -20.87 2.82
N VAL A 68 1.23 -20.55 1.54
CA VAL A 68 0.67 -21.48 0.56
C VAL A 68 1.84 -22.06 -0.23
N LEU A 69 1.95 -23.38 -0.25
CA LEU A 69 3.14 -24.12 -0.70
C LEU A 69 3.57 -23.87 -2.16
N ASP A 70 2.77 -23.21 -3.02
CA ASP A 70 3.01 -23.25 -4.47
C ASP A 70 2.95 -21.94 -5.28
N VAL A 71 2.51 -20.77 -4.77
CA VAL A 71 2.27 -19.60 -5.69
C VAL A 71 2.55 -18.20 -5.11
N GLY A 72 3.43 -18.10 -4.10
CA GLY A 72 3.79 -16.82 -3.47
C GLY A 72 2.94 -16.47 -2.25
N ALA A 73 3.36 -15.45 -1.49
CA ALA A 73 2.74 -15.09 -0.22
C ALA A 73 1.38 -14.41 -0.43
N VAL A 74 0.33 -15.03 0.10
CA VAL A 74 -0.98 -14.41 0.32
C VAL A 74 -0.98 -13.83 1.71
N TYR A 75 -1.38 -12.57 1.87
CA TYR A 75 -1.51 -11.94 3.18
C TYR A 75 -2.98 -11.89 3.56
N ASP A 76 -3.29 -12.39 4.76
CA ASP A 76 -4.61 -12.31 5.37
C ASP A 76 -4.65 -11.12 6.34
N VAL A 77 -5.59 -10.20 6.09
CA VAL A 77 -5.83 -9.04 6.93
C VAL A 77 -6.91 -9.42 7.94
N LYS A 78 -6.56 -9.40 9.21
CA LYS A 78 -7.42 -9.80 10.32
C LYS A 78 -7.64 -8.64 11.28
N ASP A 79 -8.85 -8.51 11.79
CA ASP A 79 -9.13 -7.54 12.86
C ASP A 79 -8.42 -7.88 14.18
N ALA A 80 -8.61 -7.05 15.20
CA ALA A 80 -8.03 -7.27 16.53
C ALA A 80 -8.48 -8.57 17.21
N THR A 81 -9.60 -9.16 16.80
CA THR A 81 -10.11 -10.45 17.32
C THR A 81 -9.54 -11.65 16.57
N GLY A 82 -8.88 -11.43 15.43
CA GLY A 82 -8.37 -12.46 14.55
C GLY A 82 -9.32 -12.87 13.44
N THR A 83 -10.47 -12.19 13.30
CA THR A 83 -11.43 -12.45 12.21
C THR A 83 -10.87 -11.89 10.90
N SER A 84 -10.86 -12.71 9.84
CA SER A 84 -10.41 -12.28 8.51
C SER A 84 -11.36 -11.22 7.94
N ILE A 85 -10.77 -10.11 7.49
CA ILE A 85 -11.41 -9.01 6.79
C ILE A 85 -11.29 -9.22 5.28
N GLY A 86 -10.15 -9.74 4.83
CA GLY A 86 -9.85 -9.96 3.44
C GLY A 86 -8.38 -10.28 3.21
N THR A 87 -8.03 -10.54 1.97
CA THR A 87 -6.69 -10.97 1.59
C THR A 87 -6.11 -10.10 0.49
N PHE A 88 -4.79 -10.09 0.37
CA PHE A 88 -4.12 -9.58 -0.80
C PHE A 88 -2.89 -10.40 -1.16
N ARG A 89 -2.52 -10.41 -2.44
CA ARG A 89 -1.32 -11.08 -2.93
C ARG A 89 -0.72 -10.38 -4.14
N LYS A 90 0.59 -10.46 -4.27
CA LYS A 90 1.29 -10.10 -5.49
C LYS A 90 1.18 -11.26 -6.48
N LYS A 91 0.75 -11.00 -7.71
CA LYS A 91 0.75 -12.01 -8.78
C LYS A 91 2.16 -12.13 -9.35
N PHE A 92 2.82 -13.25 -9.08
CA PHE A 92 4.08 -13.63 -9.72
C PHE A 92 3.77 -14.33 -11.06
N GLY A 93 4.15 -13.71 -12.19
CA GLY A 93 3.79 -14.18 -13.55
C GLY A 93 4.31 -13.23 -14.64
N ALA A 94 3.95 -13.46 -15.92
CA ALA A 94 4.54 -12.91 -17.17
C ALA A 94 4.82 -11.38 -17.28
N SER A 95 4.47 -10.56 -16.29
CA SER A 95 4.91 -9.17 -16.18
C SER A 95 6.11 -9.04 -15.24
N LEU A 96 7.30 -9.30 -15.77
CA LEU A 96 8.54 -8.74 -15.23
C LEU A 96 8.59 -7.20 -15.42
N LEU A 97 7.69 -6.65 -16.25
CA LEU A 97 7.64 -5.22 -16.60
C LEU A 97 6.62 -4.40 -15.79
N ARG A 98 5.63 -5.02 -15.14
CA ARG A 98 4.56 -4.31 -14.41
C ARG A 98 4.05 -5.12 -13.24
N SER A 99 4.01 -4.50 -12.07
CA SER A 99 3.55 -5.19 -10.86
C SER A 99 2.02 -5.26 -10.81
N THR A 100 1.49 -6.46 -10.54
CA THR A 100 0.06 -6.72 -10.41
C THR A 100 -0.24 -7.30 -9.03
N TRP A 101 -1.27 -6.76 -8.39
CA TRP A 101 -1.77 -7.18 -7.08
C TRP A 101 -3.22 -7.63 -7.21
N GLU A 102 -3.62 -8.60 -6.39
CA GLU A 102 -5.00 -8.96 -6.18
C GLU A 102 -5.36 -8.69 -4.73
N MET A 103 -6.55 -8.14 -4.53
CA MET A 103 -7.13 -7.84 -3.22
C MET A 103 -8.55 -8.37 -3.21
N ASP A 104 -8.88 -9.15 -2.18
CA ASP A 104 -10.19 -9.78 -2.04
C ASP A 104 -10.76 -9.48 -0.66
N GLN A 105 -11.97 -8.95 -0.64
CA GLN A 105 -12.80 -8.78 0.54
C GLN A 105 -14.02 -9.71 0.40
N PRO A 106 -14.09 -10.80 1.18
CA PRO A 106 -15.12 -11.81 1.04
C PRO A 106 -16.53 -11.23 1.01
N GLY A 107 -17.29 -11.60 -0.03
CA GLY A 107 -18.69 -11.18 -0.19
C GLY A 107 -18.88 -9.70 -0.56
N SER A 108 -17.81 -8.96 -0.88
CA SER A 108 -17.90 -7.53 -1.17
C SER A 108 -17.14 -7.11 -2.43
N ILE A 109 -15.82 -7.24 -2.45
CA ILE A 109 -14.96 -6.65 -3.51
C ILE A 109 -13.87 -7.65 -3.88
N THR A 110 -13.69 -7.89 -5.17
CA THR A 110 -12.51 -8.59 -5.69
C THR A 110 -11.80 -7.68 -6.69
N ALA A 111 -10.73 -7.02 -6.24
CA ALA A 111 -10.04 -5.98 -7.00
C ALA A 111 -8.68 -6.46 -7.54
N THR A 112 -8.37 -6.04 -8.76
CA THR A 112 -7.02 -6.17 -9.33
C THR A 112 -6.34 -4.81 -9.34
N GLY A 113 -5.21 -4.70 -8.62
CA GLY A 113 -4.30 -3.56 -8.62
C GLY A 113 -3.28 -3.66 -9.74
N ARG A 114 -3.18 -2.63 -10.58
CA ARG A 114 -2.16 -2.55 -11.63
C ARG A 114 -1.33 -1.29 -11.47
N GLU A 115 -0.03 -1.44 -11.68
CA GLU A 115 0.89 -0.31 -11.77
C GLU A 115 0.56 0.55 -12.99
N ARG A 116 0.31 1.84 -12.76
CA ARG A 116 0.03 2.83 -13.80
C ARG A 116 1.33 3.10 -14.55
N ASN A 117 1.31 2.86 -15.86
CA ASN A 117 2.43 3.14 -16.74
C ASN A 117 2.61 4.66 -16.88
N THR A 118 3.55 5.23 -16.13
CA THR A 118 4.00 6.62 -16.29
C THR A 118 5.30 6.69 -17.11
N THR A 119 5.60 5.67 -17.92
CA THR A 119 6.87 5.54 -18.64
C THR A 119 7.14 6.66 -19.63
N VAL A 120 6.09 7.26 -20.20
CA VAL A 120 6.26 8.24 -21.29
C VAL A 120 6.23 9.70 -20.79
N ALA A 121 5.43 10.00 -19.77
CA ALA A 121 5.21 11.38 -19.34
C ALA A 121 6.34 11.93 -18.46
N VAL A 122 6.91 11.10 -17.57
CA VAL A 122 8.04 11.49 -16.71
C VAL A 122 9.34 11.52 -17.49
N LEU A 123 9.57 10.54 -18.38
CA LEU A 123 10.77 10.48 -19.23
C LEU A 123 10.95 11.76 -20.07
N ARG A 124 9.88 12.28 -20.69
CA ARG A 124 9.91 13.53 -21.46
C ARG A 124 10.35 14.73 -20.60
N ARG A 125 9.87 14.81 -19.36
CA ARG A 125 10.09 15.97 -18.47
C ARG A 125 11.46 15.92 -17.77
N VAL A 126 11.99 14.72 -17.53
CA VAL A 126 13.32 14.50 -16.95
C VAL A 126 14.42 14.68 -18.00
N TRP A 127 14.18 14.26 -19.25
CA TRP A 127 15.13 14.42 -20.36
C TRP A 127 15.42 15.88 -20.71
N GLU A 128 14.48 16.79 -20.45
CA GLU A 128 14.65 18.24 -20.68
C GLU A 128 15.34 18.97 -19.51
N LEU A 129 15.50 18.36 -18.33
CA LEU A 129 15.88 19.08 -17.11
C LEU A 129 17.07 18.52 -16.31
N LEU A 130 17.51 17.27 -16.51
CA LEU A 130 18.54 16.65 -15.67
C LEU A 130 19.60 15.85 -16.47
N PRO A 131 20.87 15.79 -16.00
CA PRO A 131 21.86 14.84 -16.52
C PRO A 131 21.39 13.39 -16.31
N LEU A 132 21.65 12.53 -17.30
CA LEU A 132 21.14 11.15 -17.44
C LEU A 132 21.45 10.23 -16.25
N ASP A 133 22.38 10.63 -15.40
CA ASP A 133 22.94 9.84 -14.30
C ASP A 133 22.01 9.74 -13.08
N LEU A 134 20.97 10.60 -12.99
CA LEU A 134 20.00 10.67 -11.88
C LEU A 134 18.66 9.95 -12.17
N VAL A 135 18.48 9.44 -13.39
CA VAL A 135 17.22 8.86 -13.90
C VAL A 135 16.66 7.67 -13.08
N PRO A 136 17.46 6.79 -12.45
CA PRO A 136 16.92 5.66 -11.67
C PRO A 136 16.09 6.07 -10.44
N PHE A 137 16.25 7.31 -9.93
CA PHE A 137 15.63 7.77 -8.69
C PHE A 137 14.27 8.47 -8.85
N ALA A 138 13.78 8.69 -10.07
CA ALA A 138 12.65 9.59 -10.36
C ALA A 138 11.34 8.88 -10.74
N TRP A 139 11.13 7.60 -10.39
CA TRP A 139 10.02 6.81 -10.94
C TRP A 139 8.84 6.59 -9.98
N PRO A 140 7.72 7.34 -10.11
CA PRO A 140 6.61 7.19 -9.18
C PRO A 140 5.77 6.00 -9.63
N TYR A 141 5.77 4.96 -8.80
CA TYR A 141 4.82 3.87 -8.94
C TYR A 141 3.46 4.32 -8.40
N HIS A 142 2.46 4.39 -9.27
CA HIS A 142 1.07 4.60 -8.90
C HIS A 142 0.31 3.30 -9.14
N PHE A 143 -0.63 2.96 -8.28
CA PHE A 143 -1.46 1.77 -8.43
C PHE A 143 -2.93 2.14 -8.49
N ASP A 144 -3.62 1.59 -9.49
CA ASP A 144 -5.08 1.66 -9.61
C ASP A 144 -5.65 0.27 -9.35
N PHE A 145 -6.54 0.17 -8.35
CA PHE A 145 -7.29 -1.05 -8.05
C PHE A 145 -8.71 -0.90 -8.56
N ALA A 146 -9.18 -1.90 -9.29
CA ALA A 146 -10.53 -1.96 -9.82
C ALA A 146 -11.12 -3.36 -9.70
N ASP A 147 -12.42 -3.43 -9.47
CA ASP A 147 -13.25 -4.63 -9.58
C ASP A 147 -13.97 -4.57 -10.94
N GLY A 148 -13.43 -5.30 -11.92
CA GLY A 148 -13.78 -5.13 -13.33
C GLY A 148 -13.48 -3.71 -13.80
N GLU A 149 -14.52 -2.97 -14.18
CA GLU A 149 -14.44 -1.56 -14.59
C GLU A 149 -14.67 -0.57 -13.44
N LYS A 150 -15.06 -1.05 -12.26
CA LYS A 150 -15.40 -0.20 -11.12
C LYS A 150 -14.14 0.17 -10.33
N PRO A 151 -13.79 1.46 -10.19
CA PRO A 151 -12.65 1.86 -9.38
C PRO A 151 -12.90 1.57 -7.90
N VAL A 152 -11.91 0.97 -7.24
CA VAL A 152 -11.99 0.56 -5.83
C VAL A 152 -11.13 1.47 -4.96
N MET A 153 -9.84 1.57 -5.28
CA MET A 153 -8.90 2.47 -4.60
C MET A 153 -7.74 2.83 -5.50
N LYS A 154 -7.06 3.93 -5.18
CA LYS A 154 -5.85 4.38 -5.85
C LYS A 154 -4.76 4.65 -4.83
N VAL A 155 -3.52 4.35 -5.19
CA VAL A 155 -2.34 4.63 -4.38
C VAL A 155 -1.34 5.40 -5.22
N ASP A 156 -1.16 6.68 -4.92
CA ASP A 156 -0.18 7.52 -5.60
C ASP A 156 1.03 7.76 -4.68
N LYS A 157 2.21 7.27 -5.07
CA LYS A 157 3.47 7.66 -4.45
C LYS A 157 3.81 9.11 -4.81
N ARG A 158 4.06 9.94 -3.79
CA ARG A 158 4.54 11.32 -3.93
C ARG A 158 5.98 11.39 -3.41
N PHE A 159 6.90 11.73 -4.30
CA PHE A 159 8.29 11.96 -3.94
C PHE A 159 8.49 13.29 -3.23
N GLY A 160 9.42 13.30 -2.29
CA GLY A 160 9.89 14.48 -1.57
C GLY A 160 10.99 14.09 -0.59
N LEU A 161 11.36 14.99 0.32
CA LEU A 161 12.35 14.72 1.38
C LEU A 161 11.99 13.48 2.24
N ARG A 162 10.69 13.14 2.28
CA ARG A 162 10.16 11.89 2.85
C ARG A 162 9.09 11.36 1.92
N ASP A 163 9.25 10.12 1.47
CA ASP A 163 8.27 9.44 0.65
C ASP A 163 6.93 9.32 1.40
N ARG A 164 5.85 9.65 0.69
CA ARG A 164 4.48 9.47 1.19
C ARG A 164 3.60 8.83 0.11
N TYR A 165 2.68 7.99 0.54
CA TYR A 165 1.69 7.37 -0.32
C TYR A 165 0.32 7.99 -0.02
N LEU A 166 -0.36 8.47 -1.05
CA LEU A 166 -1.72 8.95 -0.95
C LEU A 166 -2.66 7.81 -1.35
N LEU A 167 -3.45 7.34 -0.39
CA LEU A 167 -4.52 6.37 -0.59
C LEU A 167 -5.84 7.14 -0.79
N ASP A 168 -6.51 6.87 -1.90
CA ASP A 168 -7.87 7.36 -2.19
C ASP A 168 -8.79 6.15 -2.38
N VAL A 169 -9.75 5.97 -1.47
CA VAL A 169 -10.72 4.87 -1.49
C VAL A 169 -12.02 5.37 -2.14
N ALA A 170 -12.32 4.82 -3.31
CA ALA A 170 -13.51 5.21 -4.09
C ALA A 170 -14.72 4.33 -3.79
N SER A 171 -14.52 3.06 -3.41
CA SER A 171 -15.62 2.14 -3.12
C SER A 171 -16.01 2.19 -1.63
N PRO A 172 -17.26 2.55 -1.28
CA PRO A 172 -17.71 2.59 0.11
C PRO A 172 -17.85 1.21 0.75
N GLY A 173 -17.85 0.14 -0.06
CA GLY A 173 -17.89 -1.24 0.44
C GLY A 173 -16.53 -1.75 0.90
N LEU A 174 -15.43 -1.06 0.61
CA LEU A 174 -14.08 -1.50 0.97
C LEU A 174 -13.80 -1.20 2.44
N ASP A 175 -13.39 -2.21 3.20
CA ASP A 175 -12.87 -2.04 4.55
C ASP A 175 -11.55 -1.26 4.49
N LEU A 176 -11.53 -0.13 5.19
CA LEU A 176 -10.38 0.77 5.20
C LEU A 176 -9.11 0.11 5.74
N ARG A 177 -9.24 -0.87 6.64
CA ARG A 177 -8.09 -1.61 7.17
C ARG A 177 -7.42 -2.44 6.08
N LEU A 178 -8.21 -3.07 5.20
CA LEU A 178 -7.71 -3.81 4.05
C LEU A 178 -7.01 -2.87 3.06
N ALA A 179 -7.60 -1.72 2.76
CA ALA A 179 -7.03 -0.70 1.87
C ALA A 179 -5.68 -0.15 2.41
N ILE A 180 -5.63 0.15 3.72
CA ILE A 180 -4.43 0.61 4.41
C ILE A 180 -3.35 -0.49 4.42
N ALA A 181 -3.73 -1.73 4.71
CA ALA A 181 -2.81 -2.87 4.71
C ALA A 181 -2.16 -3.07 3.34
N GLN A 182 -2.97 -3.06 2.27
CA GLN A 182 -2.50 -3.16 0.90
C GLN A 182 -1.55 -2.00 0.54
N THR A 183 -1.85 -0.78 0.99
CA THR A 183 -0.99 0.39 0.74
C THR A 183 0.38 0.26 1.42
N VAL A 184 0.41 -0.18 2.68
CA VAL A 184 1.68 -0.44 3.38
C VAL A 184 2.46 -1.57 2.72
N ALA A 185 1.77 -2.63 2.28
CA ALA A 185 2.36 -3.75 1.56
C ALA A 185 2.99 -3.32 0.22
N LEU A 186 2.39 -2.37 -0.50
CA LEU A 186 2.96 -1.81 -1.73
C LEU A 186 4.31 -1.13 -1.51
N ASP A 187 4.58 -0.54 -0.35
CA ASP A 187 5.93 -0.01 -0.05
C ASP A 187 6.86 -1.12 0.46
N ALA A 188 6.37 -1.87 1.44
CA ALA A 188 7.14 -2.85 2.21
C ALA A 188 7.62 -4.05 1.40
N LEU A 189 6.88 -4.45 0.36
CA LEU A 189 7.09 -5.69 -0.39
C LEU A 189 7.45 -5.45 -1.86
N GLN A 190 7.18 -4.27 -2.41
CA GLN A 190 7.50 -3.95 -3.81
C GLN A 190 8.98 -3.64 -4.04
N SER A 191 9.66 -3.15 -2.99
CA SER A 191 11.09 -2.80 -3.01
C SER A 191 12.02 -4.01 -2.82
N ARG A 192 11.47 -5.23 -2.75
CA ARG A 192 12.17 -6.51 -2.65
C ARG A 192 12.10 -7.26 -3.97
#